data_AF-A0A704QUK7-F1
#
_entry.id   AF-A0A704QUK7-F1
#
_cell.length_a   1.000
_cell.length_b   1.000
_cell.length_c   1.000
_cell.angle_alpha   90.00
_cell.angle_beta   90.00
_cell.angle_gamma   90.00
#
_symmetry.space_group_name_H-M   'P 1'
#
loop_
_entity.id
_entity.type
_entity.pdbx_description
1 polymer ?
#
loop_
_entity_poly.entity_id
_entity_poly.type
_entity_poly.pdbx_seq_one_letter_code
_entity_poly.pdbx_strand_id
1 'polypeptide(L)'
;MLPGTYGVSTYGLNTADTPVFPDIPEHGQSPSQLRLAHDRLAINSEFRLKPVYLVEYLISGAGGIDPDTEIDDDTYGECYGELSSVLQNAYTQSETFRRLMNYAYEKELHDVEQRWLLGAGEAFATTVTPEDFTLSEGRKVICLNLDDTDDDSYPEYYESNEGPQLFDTKRSFIHEVVHALTHLQDKEENHPRGPVVEYTNIILKEMGHYSPPRMAYIFNK
;
A
#
# COMPACT_ATOMS: atom_id res chain seq x y z
N MET A 1 31.61 36.64 -47.24
CA MET A 1 31.37 36.33 -45.81
C MET A 1 29.89 36.01 -45.65
N LEU A 2 29.57 34.75 -45.33
CA LEU A 2 28.31 34.29 -44.74
C LEU A 2 28.64 33.88 -43.28
N PRO A 3 27.68 33.67 -42.35
CA PRO A 3 26.23 33.75 -42.49
C PRO A 3 25.53 34.56 -41.36
N GLY A 4 24.22 34.79 -41.54
CA GLY A 4 23.34 35.39 -40.55
C GLY A 4 23.15 34.52 -39.31
N THR A 5 23.11 35.19 -38.16
CA THR A 5 22.76 34.65 -36.86
C THR A 5 21.26 34.33 -36.80
N TYR A 6 20.92 33.06 -36.94
CA TYR A 6 19.64 32.54 -36.47
C TYR A 6 19.66 32.57 -34.93
N GLY A 7 18.89 33.47 -34.34
CA GLY A 7 18.57 33.39 -32.92
C GLY A 7 17.78 32.10 -32.68
N VAL A 8 18.43 31.13 -32.04
CA VAL A 8 17.76 29.94 -31.50
C VAL A 8 16.82 30.44 -30.42
N SER A 9 15.53 30.52 -30.76
CA SER A 9 14.50 30.68 -29.76
C SER A 9 14.41 29.38 -28.99
N THR A 10 14.81 29.40 -27.72
CA THR A 10 14.59 28.31 -26.77
C THR A 10 13.12 28.31 -26.36
N TYR A 11 12.24 28.04 -27.33
CA TYR A 11 10.86 27.66 -27.01
C TYR A 11 10.90 26.28 -26.34
N GLY A 12 10.45 26.26 -25.09
CA GLY A 12 9.83 25.08 -24.49
C GLY A 12 10.73 23.87 -24.29
N LEU A 13 11.60 23.92 -23.29
CA LEU A 13 11.72 22.73 -22.44
C LEU A 13 10.39 22.63 -21.69
N ASN A 14 9.40 21.99 -22.31
CA ASN A 14 8.28 21.42 -21.58
C ASN A 14 8.89 20.47 -20.55
N THR A 15 9.09 20.95 -19.33
CA THR A 15 8.95 20.11 -18.14
C THR A 15 7.61 19.43 -18.33
N ALA A 16 7.62 18.17 -18.78
CA ALA A 16 6.39 17.40 -18.86
C ALA A 16 5.69 17.58 -17.51
N ASP A 17 4.46 18.13 -17.55
CA ASP A 17 3.62 18.30 -16.38
C ASP A 17 3.56 16.93 -15.70
N THR A 18 4.32 16.79 -14.62
CA THR A 18 4.30 15.56 -13.85
C THR A 18 2.91 15.51 -13.26
N PRO A 19 2.10 14.46 -13.52
CA PRO A 19 0.75 14.41 -13.00
C PRO A 19 0.80 14.59 -11.48
N VAL A 20 0.13 15.64 -11.00
CA VAL A 20 -0.02 15.87 -9.56
C VAL A 20 -1.19 15.00 -9.12
N PHE A 21 -0.88 13.85 -8.52
CA PHE A 21 -1.90 12.97 -7.96
C PHE A 21 -2.52 13.57 -6.69
N PRO A 22 -3.73 13.14 -6.30
CA PRO A 22 -4.38 13.60 -5.07
C PRO A 22 -3.49 13.39 -3.84
N ASP A 23 -3.59 14.33 -2.92
CA ASP A 23 -2.96 14.28 -1.60
C ASP A 23 -3.93 14.86 -0.56
N ILE A 24 -3.62 14.69 0.72
CA ILE A 24 -4.43 15.24 1.83
C ILE A 24 -3.71 16.40 2.54
N PRO A 25 -4.44 17.35 3.14
CA PRO A 25 -3.84 18.51 3.80
C PRO A 25 -2.77 18.17 4.84
N GLU A 26 -2.95 17.06 5.55
CA GLU A 26 -2.07 16.55 6.60
C GLU A 26 -0.65 16.21 6.11
N HIS A 27 -0.48 15.95 4.81
CA HIS A 27 0.82 15.68 4.20
C HIS A 27 1.52 16.95 3.68
N GLY A 28 0.77 18.04 3.46
CA GLY A 28 1.20 19.16 2.63
C GLY A 28 2.48 19.89 3.06
N GLN A 29 2.84 19.88 4.35
CA GLN A 29 4.07 20.53 4.83
C GLN A 29 5.34 19.70 4.58
N SER A 30 5.21 18.39 4.49
CA SER A 30 6.35 17.47 4.36
C SER A 30 5.84 16.17 3.74
N PRO A 31 5.53 16.14 2.43
CA PRO A 31 5.06 14.92 1.78
C PRO A 31 6.22 13.91 1.62
N SER A 32 5.89 12.62 1.71
CA SER A 32 6.84 11.53 1.47
C SER A 32 7.45 11.62 0.07
N GLN A 33 8.77 11.69 -0.01
CA GLN A 33 9.46 11.75 -1.31
C GLN A 33 9.49 10.38 -1.98
N LEU A 34 9.56 9.29 -1.20
CA LEU A 34 9.45 7.93 -1.73
C LEU A 34 8.08 7.67 -2.36
N ARG A 35 7.00 8.16 -1.73
CA ARG A 35 5.64 8.10 -2.31
C ARG A 35 5.57 8.87 -3.63
N LEU A 36 6.01 10.12 -3.63
CA LEU A 36 5.99 10.97 -4.83
C LEU A 36 6.86 10.42 -5.97
N ALA A 37 7.95 9.72 -5.65
CA ALA A 37 8.77 9.02 -6.63
C ALA A 37 8.02 7.81 -7.22
N HIS A 38 7.34 7.02 -6.38
CA HIS A 38 6.55 5.88 -6.81
C HIS A 38 5.31 6.29 -7.63
N ASP A 39 4.70 7.43 -7.31
CA ASP A 39 3.60 8.01 -8.08
C ASP A 39 3.98 8.28 -9.56
N ARG A 40 5.25 8.56 -9.86
CA ARG A 40 5.72 8.73 -11.25
C ARG A 40 5.78 7.42 -12.03
N LEU A 41 5.74 6.28 -11.34
CA LEU A 41 5.72 4.94 -11.92
C LEU A 41 4.28 4.43 -12.06
N ALA A 42 3.51 4.51 -10.98
CA ALA A 42 2.14 4.04 -10.91
C ALA A 42 1.15 5.14 -11.32
N ILE A 43 0.98 5.34 -12.64
CA ILE A 43 0.18 6.45 -13.18
C ILE A 43 -1.24 6.06 -13.61
N ASN A 44 -1.49 4.78 -13.90
CA ASN A 44 -2.74 4.35 -14.52
C ASN A 44 -3.84 4.07 -13.47
N SER A 45 -4.83 4.94 -13.38
CA SER A 45 -5.97 4.80 -12.47
C SER A 45 -7.27 4.26 -13.10
N GLU A 46 -7.21 3.76 -14.34
CA GLU A 46 -8.39 3.23 -15.06
C GLU A 46 -8.93 1.94 -14.43
N PHE A 47 -10.24 1.73 -14.57
CA PHE A 47 -10.94 0.51 -14.19
C PHE A 47 -10.69 -0.63 -15.17
N ARG A 48 -9.48 -1.20 -15.14
CA ARG A 48 -9.06 -2.25 -16.08
C ARG A 48 -9.12 -3.66 -15.50
N LEU A 49 -8.95 -3.79 -14.18
CA LEU A 49 -9.07 -5.05 -13.47
C LEU A 49 -10.51 -5.20 -12.96
N LYS A 50 -11.00 -6.44 -12.92
CA LYS A 50 -12.32 -6.73 -12.36
C LYS A 50 -12.18 -6.81 -10.82
N PRO A 51 -12.90 -5.96 -10.05
CA PRO A 51 -12.76 -5.91 -8.60
C PRO A 51 -12.88 -7.28 -7.92
N VAL A 52 -13.85 -8.10 -8.35
CA VAL A 52 -14.14 -9.42 -7.78
C VAL A 52 -12.96 -10.40 -7.84
N TYR A 53 -11.95 -10.17 -8.70
CA TYR A 53 -10.78 -11.04 -8.86
C TYR A 53 -9.49 -10.43 -8.26
N LEU A 54 -9.56 -9.28 -7.59
CA LEU A 54 -8.34 -8.61 -7.10
C LEU A 54 -7.59 -9.44 -6.07
N VAL A 55 -8.31 -10.11 -5.17
CA VAL A 55 -7.69 -11.00 -4.18
C VAL A 55 -7.01 -12.20 -4.85
N GLU A 56 -7.59 -12.75 -5.93
CA GLU A 56 -6.97 -13.83 -6.70
C GLU A 56 -5.71 -13.36 -7.43
N TYR A 57 -5.68 -12.10 -7.89
CA TYR A 57 -4.48 -11.52 -8.47
C TYR A 57 -3.39 -11.30 -7.44
N LEU A 58 -3.73 -10.94 -6.20
CA LEU A 58 -2.75 -10.67 -5.16
C LEU A 58 -2.24 -11.94 -4.48
N ILE A 59 -3.12 -12.89 -4.19
CA ILE A 59 -2.86 -14.05 -3.33
C ILE A 59 -2.86 -15.35 -4.14
N SER A 60 -1.81 -16.18 -3.99
CA SER A 60 -1.71 -17.51 -4.60
C SER A 60 -2.29 -18.62 -3.71
N GLY A 61 -2.21 -18.48 -2.38
CA GLY A 61 -2.64 -19.49 -1.43
C GLY A 61 -2.32 -19.12 0.02
N ALA A 62 -2.50 -20.07 0.93
CA ALA A 62 -2.17 -19.94 2.34
C ALA A 62 -0.65 -20.16 2.58
N GLY A 63 -0.08 -19.40 3.52
CA GLY A 63 1.29 -19.65 3.99
C GLY A 63 1.81 -18.53 4.89
N GLY A 64 2.37 -18.91 6.03
CA GLY A 64 2.97 -18.01 7.01
C GLY A 64 4.37 -17.51 6.66
N ILE A 65 4.93 -16.57 7.45
CA ILE A 65 6.33 -16.15 7.29
C ILE A 65 7.27 -17.32 7.54
N ASP A 66 7.06 -18.06 8.61
CA ASP A 66 7.77 -19.34 8.83
C ASP A 66 7.17 -20.40 7.89
N PRO A 67 7.98 -21.07 7.03
CA PRO A 67 7.47 -22.09 6.11
C PRO A 67 6.86 -23.31 6.80
N ASP A 68 7.24 -23.58 8.04
CA ASP A 68 6.73 -24.70 8.82
C ASP A 68 5.40 -24.36 9.53
N THR A 69 4.96 -23.09 9.52
CA THR A 69 3.66 -22.71 10.07
C THR A 69 2.53 -23.15 9.14
N GLU A 70 1.69 -24.06 9.65
CA GLU A 70 0.43 -24.42 9.01
C GLU A 70 -0.63 -23.35 9.29
N ILE A 71 -1.26 -22.86 8.22
CA ILE A 71 -2.38 -21.92 8.30
C ILE A 71 -3.68 -22.72 8.30
N ASP A 72 -4.53 -22.48 9.29
CA ASP A 72 -5.83 -23.10 9.41
C ASP A 72 -6.77 -22.67 8.26
N ASP A 73 -7.46 -23.63 7.63
CA ASP A 73 -8.28 -23.40 6.43
C ASP A 73 -9.48 -22.48 6.71
N ASP A 74 -10.08 -22.56 7.91
CA ASP A 74 -11.21 -21.72 8.30
C ASP A 74 -10.73 -20.27 8.51
N THR A 75 -9.62 -20.09 9.24
CA THR A 75 -8.96 -18.80 9.46
C THR A 75 -8.52 -18.16 8.14
N TYR A 76 -7.96 -18.95 7.22
CA TYR A 76 -7.63 -18.51 5.87
C TYR A 76 -8.88 -18.04 5.11
N GLY A 77 -9.96 -18.82 5.14
CA GLY A 77 -11.20 -18.51 4.45
C GLY A 77 -11.83 -17.19 4.91
N GLU A 78 -11.86 -16.96 6.21
CA GLU A 78 -12.39 -15.72 6.81
C GLU A 78 -11.52 -14.51 6.43
N CYS A 79 -10.21 -14.60 6.64
CA CYS A 79 -9.29 -13.51 6.33
C CYS A 79 -9.24 -13.19 4.82
N TYR A 80 -9.28 -14.22 3.97
CA TYR A 80 -9.34 -14.07 2.51
C TYR A 80 -10.64 -13.38 2.08
N GLY A 81 -11.77 -13.75 2.70
CA GLY A 81 -13.08 -13.14 2.44
C GLY A 81 -13.09 -11.65 2.77
N GLU A 82 -12.57 -11.28 3.95
CA GLU A 82 -12.48 -9.87 4.36
C GLU A 82 -11.51 -9.09 3.46
N LEU A 83 -10.34 -9.66 3.16
CA LEU A 83 -9.38 -9.05 2.23
C LEU A 83 -10.00 -8.81 0.86
N SER A 84 -10.74 -9.79 0.33
CA SER A 84 -11.47 -9.65 -0.93
C SER A 84 -12.45 -8.46 -0.91
N SER A 85 -13.21 -8.32 0.17
CA SER A 85 -14.14 -7.19 0.36
C SER A 85 -13.40 -5.85 0.40
N VAL A 86 -12.31 -5.76 1.17
CA VAL A 86 -11.48 -4.56 1.30
C VAL A 86 -10.89 -4.14 -0.06
N LEU A 87 -10.27 -5.08 -0.79
CA LEU A 87 -9.65 -4.80 -2.09
C LEU A 87 -10.69 -4.35 -3.13
N GLN A 88 -11.87 -5.00 -3.16
CA GLN A 88 -12.98 -4.60 -4.04
C GLN A 88 -13.44 -3.17 -3.75
N ASN A 89 -13.65 -2.84 -2.48
CA ASN A 89 -14.06 -1.51 -2.05
C ASN A 89 -12.98 -0.46 -2.34
N ALA A 90 -11.71 -0.78 -2.11
CA ALA A 90 -10.60 0.12 -2.37
C ALA A 90 -10.45 0.42 -3.87
N TYR A 91 -10.47 -0.61 -4.73
CA TYR A 91 -10.33 -0.42 -6.17
C TYR A 91 -11.53 0.31 -6.79
N THR A 92 -12.74 0.09 -6.28
CA THR A 92 -13.92 0.80 -6.78
C THR A 92 -13.94 2.28 -6.41
N GLN A 93 -13.42 2.65 -5.23
CA GLN A 93 -13.58 4.00 -4.67
C GLN A 93 -12.30 4.85 -4.74
N SER A 94 -11.12 4.24 -4.60
CA SER A 94 -9.83 4.95 -4.53
C SER A 94 -9.09 4.93 -5.86
N GLU A 95 -8.89 6.13 -6.41
CA GLU A 95 -8.04 6.33 -7.58
C GLU A 95 -6.59 5.96 -7.28
N THR A 96 -6.11 6.34 -6.11
CA THR A 96 -4.76 6.05 -5.64
C THR A 96 -4.53 4.54 -5.54
N PHE A 97 -5.47 3.80 -4.93
CA PHE A 97 -5.38 2.34 -4.86
C PHE A 97 -5.37 1.69 -6.25
N ARG A 98 -6.22 2.15 -7.18
CA ARG A 98 -6.23 1.63 -8.56
C ARG A 98 -4.87 1.77 -9.23
N ARG A 99 -4.18 2.90 -9.04
CA ARG A 99 -2.83 3.10 -9.60
C ARG A 99 -1.84 2.07 -9.10
N LEU A 100 -1.79 1.87 -7.78
CA LEU A 100 -0.87 0.91 -7.17
C LEU A 100 -1.17 -0.52 -7.64
N MET A 101 -2.43 -0.93 -7.58
CA MET A 101 -2.85 -2.27 -7.99
C MET A 101 -2.63 -2.52 -9.48
N ASN A 102 -2.94 -1.55 -10.33
CA ASN A 102 -2.72 -1.66 -11.77
C ASN A 102 -1.23 -1.81 -12.09
N TYR A 103 -0.38 -1.01 -11.46
CA TYR A 103 1.06 -1.06 -11.64
C TYR A 103 1.65 -2.40 -11.17
N ALA A 104 1.30 -2.84 -9.96
CA ALA A 104 1.75 -4.11 -9.41
C ALA A 104 1.32 -5.31 -10.27
N TYR A 105 0.09 -5.29 -10.80
CA TYR A 105 -0.39 -6.32 -11.72
C TYR A 105 0.44 -6.40 -13.00
N GLU A 106 0.74 -5.26 -13.60
CA GLU A 106 1.58 -5.18 -14.80
C GLU A 106 3.01 -5.68 -14.57
N LYS A 107 3.55 -5.42 -13.39
CA LYS A 107 4.93 -5.77 -13.05
C LYS A 107 5.10 -7.21 -12.62
N GLU A 108 4.19 -7.70 -11.79
CA GLU A 108 4.38 -8.97 -11.08
C GLU A 108 3.11 -9.81 -11.05
N LEU A 109 1.98 -9.27 -10.58
CA LEU A 109 0.85 -10.10 -10.15
C LEU A 109 0.07 -10.81 -11.28
N HIS A 110 0.32 -10.43 -12.54
CA HIS A 110 -0.19 -11.18 -13.69
C HIS A 110 0.43 -12.59 -13.80
N ASP A 111 1.65 -12.78 -13.27
CA ASP A 111 2.29 -14.08 -13.11
C ASP A 111 1.88 -14.70 -11.77
N VAL A 112 1.31 -15.90 -11.81
CA VAL A 112 0.80 -16.60 -10.63
C VAL A 112 1.92 -16.91 -9.64
N GLU A 113 3.12 -17.20 -10.13
CA GLU A 113 4.28 -17.54 -9.29
C GLU A 113 4.88 -16.31 -8.58
N GLN A 114 4.45 -15.11 -8.97
CA GLN A 114 4.88 -13.84 -8.35
C GLN A 114 3.86 -13.28 -7.37
N ARG A 115 2.75 -13.99 -7.13
CA ARG A 115 1.74 -13.60 -6.15
C ARG A 115 2.20 -13.87 -4.72
N TRP A 116 1.50 -13.29 -3.77
CA TRP A 116 1.80 -13.38 -2.35
C TRP A 116 1.09 -14.58 -1.72
N LEU A 117 1.69 -15.19 -0.70
CA LEU A 117 1.00 -16.07 0.23
C LEU A 117 0.28 -15.24 1.28
N LEU A 118 -0.85 -15.73 1.77
CA LEU A 118 -1.59 -15.13 2.87
C LEU A 118 -1.33 -15.91 4.17
N GLY A 119 -0.60 -15.28 5.09
CA GLY A 119 -0.39 -15.77 6.46
C GLY A 119 -1.56 -15.36 7.34
N ALA A 120 -2.70 -16.02 7.16
CA ALA A 120 -3.92 -15.68 7.90
C ALA A 120 -3.82 -16.07 9.38
N GLY A 121 -4.23 -15.17 10.28
CA GLY A 121 -4.16 -15.36 11.73
C GLY A 121 -2.78 -15.05 12.32
N GLU A 122 -1.79 -14.71 11.51
CA GLU A 122 -0.51 -14.21 11.99
C GLU A 122 -0.55 -12.70 12.27
N ALA A 123 0.41 -12.20 13.03
CA ALA A 123 0.58 -10.77 13.27
C ALA A 123 0.78 -10.01 11.95
N PHE A 124 0.23 -8.80 11.85
CA PHE A 124 0.33 -7.96 10.65
C PHE A 124 1.80 -7.74 10.25
N ALA A 125 2.14 -8.17 9.04
CA ALA A 125 3.48 -8.01 8.45
C ALA A 125 3.45 -8.30 6.95
N THR A 126 4.37 -7.70 6.20
CA THR A 126 4.57 -7.98 4.78
C THR A 126 6.05 -8.08 4.46
N THR A 127 6.47 -9.15 3.79
CA THR A 127 7.88 -9.38 3.48
C THR A 127 8.34 -8.47 2.32
N VAL A 128 9.05 -7.38 2.63
CA VAL A 128 9.53 -6.42 1.60
C VAL A 128 11.04 -6.19 1.64
N THR A 129 11.71 -6.55 2.73
CA THR A 129 13.15 -6.35 2.91
C THR A 129 13.95 -7.64 2.65
N PRO A 130 15.25 -7.55 2.33
CA PRO A 130 16.13 -8.72 2.27
C PRO A 130 16.15 -9.55 3.57
N GLU A 131 16.02 -8.89 4.71
CA GLU A 131 15.91 -9.55 6.02
C GLU A 131 14.62 -10.36 6.11
N ASP A 132 13.49 -9.80 5.70
CA ASP A 132 12.20 -10.51 5.68
C ASP A 132 12.27 -11.73 4.75
N PHE A 133 12.84 -11.57 3.55
CA PHE A 133 13.03 -12.69 2.62
C PHE A 133 13.98 -13.75 3.16
N THR A 134 14.92 -13.39 4.04
CA THR A 134 15.76 -14.39 4.71
C THR A 134 14.95 -15.20 5.71
N LEU A 135 14.04 -14.55 6.45
CA LEU A 135 13.15 -15.21 7.41
C LEU A 135 12.09 -16.08 6.73
N SER A 136 11.61 -15.70 5.55
CA SER A 136 10.56 -16.41 4.83
C SER A 136 11.06 -17.44 3.82
N GLU A 137 12.37 -17.73 3.79
CA GLU A 137 13.04 -18.55 2.78
C GLU A 137 12.79 -18.07 1.33
N GLY A 138 12.74 -16.74 1.16
CA GLY A 138 12.54 -16.07 -0.11
C GLY A 138 11.09 -15.98 -0.55
N ARG A 139 10.13 -16.41 0.28
CA ARG A 139 8.70 -16.37 -0.04
C ARG A 139 8.14 -14.97 0.19
N LYS A 140 7.23 -14.56 -0.70
CA LYS A 140 6.44 -13.33 -0.58
C LYS A 140 5.21 -13.64 0.28
N VAL A 141 5.13 -13.06 1.47
CA VAL A 141 4.03 -13.30 2.43
C VAL A 141 3.42 -11.97 2.89
N ILE A 142 2.09 -11.92 2.91
CA ILE A 142 1.29 -10.88 3.57
C ILE A 142 0.58 -11.57 4.74
N CYS A 143 0.88 -11.17 5.96
CA CYS A 143 0.25 -11.67 7.17
C CYS A 143 -0.84 -10.70 7.62
N LEU A 144 -2.03 -11.25 7.87
CA LEU A 144 -3.23 -10.50 8.24
C LEU A 144 -3.99 -11.32 9.29
N ASN A 145 -4.66 -10.65 10.22
CA ASN A 145 -5.55 -11.29 11.19
C ASN A 145 -6.83 -10.45 11.37
N LEU A 146 -7.79 -11.00 12.12
CA LEU A 146 -9.05 -10.33 12.45
C LEU A 146 -9.12 -9.98 13.95
N ASP A 147 -7.98 -9.97 14.64
CA ASP A 147 -7.88 -9.74 16.09
C ASP A 147 -8.28 -8.31 16.46
N ASP A 148 -8.23 -7.36 15.52
CA ASP A 148 -8.77 -5.99 15.67
C ASP A 148 -10.28 -5.98 15.97
N THR A 149 -10.96 -7.12 15.76
CA THR A 149 -12.38 -7.33 16.09
C THR A 149 -12.60 -8.23 17.31
N ASP A 150 -11.51 -8.74 17.91
CA ASP A 150 -11.53 -9.57 19.12
C ASP A 150 -11.43 -8.69 20.37
N ASP A 151 -12.39 -8.83 21.28
CA ASP A 151 -12.46 -8.09 22.55
C ASP A 151 -11.33 -8.49 23.53
N ASP A 152 -10.69 -9.65 23.32
CA ASP A 152 -9.61 -10.17 24.18
C ASP A 152 -8.20 -9.73 23.72
N SER A 153 -8.07 -9.05 22.57
CA SER A 153 -6.78 -8.56 22.06
C SER A 153 -6.39 -7.21 22.68
N TYR A 154 -5.08 -6.94 22.79
CA TYR A 154 -4.63 -5.62 23.22
C TYR A 154 -4.73 -4.66 22.03
N PRO A 155 -5.51 -3.57 22.15
CA PRO A 155 -5.67 -2.65 21.03
C PRO A 155 -4.35 -1.96 20.67
N GLU A 156 -4.04 -1.95 19.38
CA GLU A 156 -2.98 -1.11 18.83
C GLU A 156 -3.53 0.27 18.46
N TYR A 157 -2.71 1.30 18.69
CA TYR A 157 -3.07 2.69 18.43
C TYR A 157 -2.15 3.33 17.40
N TYR A 158 -2.64 4.36 16.73
CA TYR A 158 -1.83 5.27 15.92
C TYR A 158 -2.04 6.73 16.33
N GLU A 159 -1.02 7.56 16.05
CA GLU A 159 -1.07 8.99 16.34
C GLU A 159 -1.86 9.74 15.27
N SER A 160 -2.85 10.54 15.68
CA SER A 160 -3.62 11.42 14.80
C SER A 160 -3.73 12.83 15.40
N ASN A 161 -4.18 13.80 14.60
CA ASN A 161 -4.45 15.17 15.09
C ASN A 161 -5.58 15.24 16.14
N GLU A 162 -6.39 14.18 16.27
CA GLU A 162 -7.47 14.06 17.25
C GLU A 162 -7.06 13.25 18.49
N GLY A 163 -5.77 12.92 18.60
CA GLY A 163 -5.22 12.05 19.63
C GLY A 163 -5.08 10.59 19.17
N PRO A 164 -4.69 9.67 20.08
CA PRO A 164 -4.53 8.25 19.75
C PRO A 164 -5.84 7.64 19.23
N GLN A 165 -5.75 6.89 18.13
CA GLN A 165 -6.87 6.19 17.50
C GLN A 165 -6.58 4.70 17.43
N LEU A 166 -7.61 3.88 17.50
CA LEU A 166 -7.48 2.43 17.29
C LEU A 166 -7.22 2.12 15.82
N PHE A 167 -6.37 1.14 15.56
CA PHE A 167 -6.39 0.47 14.27
C PHE A 167 -7.71 -0.26 14.08
N ASP A 168 -8.20 -0.23 12.84
CA ASP A 168 -9.32 -1.05 12.42
C ASP A 168 -8.87 -1.95 11.28
N THR A 169 -9.57 -3.07 11.08
CA THR A 169 -9.22 -4.08 10.08
C THR A 169 -8.97 -3.48 8.71
N LYS A 170 -9.78 -2.50 8.31
CA LYS A 170 -9.63 -1.86 6.99
C LYS A 170 -8.32 -1.09 6.87
N ARG A 171 -7.94 -0.30 7.87
CA ARG A 171 -6.65 0.39 7.87
C ARG A 171 -5.49 -0.60 7.88
N SER A 172 -5.54 -1.61 8.75
CA SER A 172 -4.51 -2.64 8.88
C SER A 172 -4.30 -3.38 7.55
N PHE A 173 -5.39 -3.80 6.90
CA PHE A 173 -5.33 -4.52 5.63
C PHE A 173 -4.80 -3.65 4.48
N ILE A 174 -5.28 -2.40 4.37
CA ILE A 174 -4.78 -1.48 3.34
C ILE A 174 -3.30 -1.19 3.56
N HIS A 175 -2.84 -1.07 4.80
CA HIS A 175 -1.43 -0.82 5.12
C HIS A 175 -0.50 -1.92 4.59
N GLU A 176 -0.79 -3.17 4.95
CA GLU A 176 -0.02 -4.33 4.50
C GLU A 176 -0.11 -4.55 2.98
N VAL A 177 -1.29 -4.32 2.40
CA VAL A 177 -1.44 -4.40 0.94
C VAL A 177 -0.62 -3.30 0.25
N VAL A 178 -0.52 -2.09 0.80
CA VAL A 178 0.33 -1.03 0.22
C VAL A 178 1.80 -1.43 0.26
N HIS A 179 2.28 -2.10 1.32
CA HIS A 179 3.62 -2.70 1.31
C HIS A 179 3.78 -3.66 0.13
N ALA A 180 2.86 -4.61 -0.02
CA ALA A 180 2.92 -5.64 -1.07
C ALA A 180 2.87 -5.08 -2.50
N LEU A 181 2.09 -4.02 -2.72
CA LEU A 181 1.92 -3.40 -4.05
C LEU A 181 3.06 -2.47 -4.44
N THR A 182 3.83 -1.97 -3.47
CA THR A 182 4.86 -0.93 -3.72
C THR A 182 6.28 -1.39 -3.41
N HIS A 183 6.44 -2.48 -2.64
CA HIS A 183 7.72 -2.92 -2.05
C HIS A 183 8.43 -1.83 -1.24
N LEU A 184 7.70 -0.80 -0.79
CA LEU A 184 8.22 0.26 0.06
C LEU A 184 8.09 -0.14 1.54
N GLN A 185 9.04 0.32 2.35
CA GLN A 185 8.97 0.24 3.81
C GLN A 185 8.32 1.50 4.38
N ASP A 186 7.87 1.45 5.63
CA ASP A 186 7.43 2.66 6.36
C ASP A 186 8.56 3.64 6.59
N LYS A 187 9.76 3.12 6.86
CA LYS A 187 10.88 3.97 7.25
C LYS A 187 11.35 4.82 6.08
N GLU A 188 11.23 6.13 6.24
CA GLU A 188 11.80 7.13 5.34
C GLU A 188 12.64 8.12 6.15
N GLU A 189 13.87 8.38 5.71
CA GLU A 189 14.78 9.24 6.44
C GLU A 189 14.21 10.67 6.54
N ASN A 190 14.21 11.22 7.77
CA ASN A 190 13.68 12.56 8.06
C ASN A 190 12.20 12.79 7.72
N HIS A 191 11.40 11.72 7.64
CA HIS A 191 9.97 11.81 7.37
C HIS A 191 9.15 11.08 8.45
N PRO A 192 8.15 11.73 9.08
CA PRO A 192 7.49 11.19 10.28
C PRO A 192 6.51 10.04 10.00
N ARG A 193 6.00 9.93 8.76
CA ARG A 193 4.97 8.95 8.37
C ARG A 193 5.52 7.79 7.58
N GLY A 194 6.39 8.09 6.61
CA GLY A 194 6.73 7.14 5.55
C GLY A 194 5.76 7.14 4.37
N PRO A 195 6.15 6.50 3.24
CA PRO A 195 5.32 6.44 2.05
C PRO A 195 4.07 5.57 2.22
N VAL A 196 4.18 4.45 2.93
CA VAL A 196 3.09 3.47 3.09
C VAL A 196 1.96 4.06 3.93
N VAL A 197 2.29 4.73 5.03
CA VAL A 197 1.32 5.46 5.85
C VAL A 197 0.61 6.55 5.05
N GLU A 198 1.34 7.34 4.24
CA GLU A 198 0.70 8.38 3.42
C GLU A 198 -0.23 7.81 2.36
N TYR A 199 0.18 6.76 1.64
CA TYR A 199 -0.70 6.06 0.71
C TYR A 199 -1.95 5.51 1.43
N THR A 200 -1.78 4.87 2.59
CA THR A 200 -2.88 4.34 3.39
C THR A 200 -3.88 5.45 3.75
N ASN A 201 -3.40 6.61 4.22
CA ASN A 201 -4.25 7.75 4.55
C ASN A 201 -5.05 8.26 3.35
N ILE A 202 -4.40 8.41 2.18
CA ILE A 202 -5.07 8.88 0.96
C ILE A 202 -6.14 7.87 0.52
N ILE A 203 -5.80 6.58 0.47
CA ILE A 203 -6.72 5.51 0.05
C ILE A 203 -7.94 5.46 0.96
N LEU A 204 -7.75 5.45 2.27
CA LEU A 204 -8.86 5.45 3.23
C LEU A 204 -9.72 6.71 3.09
N LYS A 205 -9.13 7.87 2.85
CA LYS A 205 -9.89 9.11 2.63
C LYS A 205 -10.74 9.05 1.36
N GLU A 206 -10.18 8.54 0.26
CA GLU A 206 -10.90 8.34 -1.01
C GLU A 206 -12.02 7.31 -0.88
N MET A 207 -11.86 6.31 -0.01
CA MET A 207 -12.91 5.34 0.35
C MET A 207 -13.99 5.90 1.30
N GLY A 208 -13.90 7.17 1.70
CA GLY A 208 -14.84 7.77 2.65
C GLY A 208 -14.70 7.26 4.09
N HIS A 209 -13.53 6.72 4.45
CA HIS A 209 -13.27 6.26 5.82
C HIS A 209 -13.29 7.43 6.81
N TYR A 210 -13.90 7.21 7.98
CA TYR A 210 -14.12 8.27 8.97
C TYR A 210 -12.93 8.48 9.90
N SER A 211 -12.07 7.47 10.08
CA SER A 211 -10.91 7.56 10.98
C SER A 211 -9.96 8.69 10.55
N PRO A 212 -9.43 9.50 11.47
CA PRO A 212 -8.52 10.58 11.09
C PRO A 212 -7.19 10.03 10.54
N PRO A 213 -6.47 10.78 9.68
CA PRO A 213 -5.18 10.33 9.14
C PRO A 213 -4.13 10.04 10.22
N ARG A 214 -3.28 9.05 9.96
CA ARG A 214 -2.11 8.73 10.80
C ARG A 214 -1.00 9.75 10.54
N MET A 215 -0.58 10.46 11.58
CA MET A 215 0.34 11.59 11.50
C MET A 215 1.80 11.21 11.70
N ALA A 216 2.06 10.09 12.36
CA ALA A 216 3.39 9.51 12.56
C ALA A 216 3.34 7.98 12.57
N TYR A 217 4.41 7.35 12.09
CA TYR A 217 4.55 5.90 12.17
C TYR A 217 4.85 5.45 13.59
N ILE A 218 5.86 6.04 14.23
CA ILE A 218 6.21 5.76 15.62
C ILE A 218 5.61 6.84 16.50
N PHE A 219 4.95 6.46 17.60
CA PHE A 219 4.58 7.42 18.65
C PHE A 219 5.84 8.10 19.16
N ASN A 220 5.89 9.43 19.06
CA ASN A 220 6.89 10.20 19.80
C ASN A 220 6.52 10.11 21.29
N LYS A 221 7.18 9.22 22.03
CA LYS A 221 7.11 9.17 23.50
C LYS A 221 7.91 10.31 24.13
#